data_AF-E0SP18-F1
#
_entry.id   AF-E0SP18-F1
#
_cell.length_a   1.000
_cell.length_b   1.000
_cell.length_c   1.000
_cell.angle_alpha   90.00
_cell.angle_beta   90.00
_cell.angle_gamma   90.00
#
_symmetry.space_group_name_H-M   'P 1'
#
loop_
_entity.id
_entity.type
_entity.pdbx_description
1 polymer ?
#
loop_
_entity_poly.entity_id
_entity_poly.type
_entity_poly.pdbx_seq_one_letter_code
_entity_poly.pdbx_strand_id
1 'polypeptide(L)'
;MGASSPQIQRMGEALQRIRSASLLLIIAGFMMSLGALTGALSMLRLGFADLMSHLFVGSFAAAIAMLVGAVITFIAFYSYLRPGALMLREADQRYSTAATLIDIGYFWGLILLIIGIPLLLIVIGVVLLIIGAILLLIGKIGVIILAFNLHDAEKNTLYLVAGILFIIGIFVELLTPIAWILMYIALGGSIERHTQSMSASPQVSMV
;
A
#
# COMPACT_ATOMS: atom_id res chain seq x y z
N MET A 1 0.35 -30.91 -12.54
CA MET A 1 -0.99 -30.41 -12.17
C MET A 1 -1.15 -29.05 -12.81
N GLY A 2 -1.79 -28.98 -13.99
CA GLY A 2 -2.00 -27.72 -14.68
C GLY A 2 -3.05 -26.90 -13.95
N ALA A 3 -2.73 -25.66 -13.58
CA ALA A 3 -3.72 -24.73 -13.07
C ALA A 3 -4.86 -24.60 -14.09
N SER A 4 -6.11 -24.67 -13.65
CA SER A 4 -7.25 -24.52 -14.54
C SER A 4 -7.24 -23.10 -15.13
N SER A 5 -7.63 -22.93 -16.40
CA SER A 5 -7.65 -21.63 -17.08
C SER A 5 -8.29 -20.48 -16.29
N PRO A 6 -9.30 -20.70 -15.40
CA PRO A 6 -9.85 -19.63 -14.56
C PRO A 6 -8.89 -19.17 -13.45
N GLN A 7 -8.04 -20.04 -12.91
CA GLN A 7 -7.10 -19.69 -11.83
C GLN A 7 -5.98 -18.79 -12.33
N ILE A 8 -5.43 -19.07 -13.51
CA ILE A 8 -4.36 -18.26 -14.10
C ILE A 8 -4.89 -16.85 -14.43
N GLN A 9 -6.12 -16.76 -14.95
CA GLN A 9 -6.77 -15.47 -15.21
C GLN A 9 -6.97 -14.65 -13.94
N ARG A 10 -7.51 -15.26 -12.87
CA ARG A 10 -7.69 -14.59 -11.58
C ARG A 10 -6.38 -14.12 -10.97
N MET A 11 -5.30 -14.91 -11.09
CA MET A 11 -3.97 -14.52 -10.62
C MET A 11 -3.47 -13.27 -11.37
N GLY A 12 -3.58 -13.25 -12.70
CA GLY A 12 -3.20 -12.10 -13.51
C GLY A 12 -3.98 -10.82 -13.14
N GLU A 13 -5.30 -10.94 -12.97
CA GLU A 13 -6.15 -9.83 -12.53
C GLU A 13 -5.78 -9.32 -11.12
N ALA A 14 -5.48 -10.23 -10.21
CA ALA A 14 -5.07 -9.91 -8.85
C ALA A 14 -3.74 -9.12 -8.84
N LEU A 15 -2.74 -9.59 -9.59
CA LEU A 15 -1.45 -8.90 -9.75
C LEU A 15 -1.63 -7.52 -10.39
N GLN A 16 -2.51 -7.40 -11.39
CA GLN A 16 -2.82 -6.12 -12.02
C GLN A 16 -3.46 -5.13 -11.04
N ARG A 17 -4.39 -5.58 -10.19
CA ARG A 17 -4.98 -4.74 -9.13
C ARG A 17 -3.93 -4.28 -8.13
N ILE A 18 -3.07 -5.17 -7.65
CA ILE A 18 -1.99 -4.82 -6.71
C ILE A 18 -1.00 -3.84 -7.37
N ARG A 19 -0.74 -3.99 -8.67
CA ARG A 19 0.12 -3.07 -9.42
C ARG A 19 -0.50 -1.68 -9.50
N SER A 20 -1.78 -1.58 -9.81
CA SER A 20 -2.51 -0.30 -9.80
C SER A 20 -2.53 0.33 -8.41
N ALA A 21 -2.72 -0.47 -7.35
CA ALA A 21 -2.62 0.00 -5.97
C ALA A 21 -1.22 0.57 -5.67
N SER A 22 -0.18 -0.16 -6.07
CA SER A 22 1.22 0.25 -5.87
C SER A 22 1.48 1.60 -6.54
N LEU A 23 1.00 1.81 -7.76
CA LEU A 23 1.13 3.09 -8.46
C LEU A 23 0.47 4.24 -7.70
N LEU A 24 -0.76 4.04 -7.23
CA LEU A 24 -1.46 5.06 -6.44
C LEU A 24 -0.75 5.35 -5.12
N LEU A 25 -0.19 4.32 -4.47
CA LEU A 25 0.56 4.47 -3.22
C LEU A 25 1.92 5.16 -3.42
N ILE A 26 2.54 5.03 -4.59
CA ILE A 26 3.73 5.83 -4.96
C ILE A 26 3.34 7.31 -5.03
N ILE A 27 2.28 7.64 -5.78
CA ILE A 27 1.80 9.02 -5.94
C ILE A 27 1.44 9.61 -4.57
N ALA A 28 0.63 8.88 -3.79
CA ALA A 28 0.23 9.30 -2.46
C ALA A 28 1.45 9.48 -1.53
N GLY A 29 2.38 8.54 -1.55
CA GLY A 29 3.59 8.57 -0.75
C GLY A 29 4.45 9.80 -1.04
N PHE A 30 4.61 10.18 -2.31
CA PHE A 30 5.30 11.43 -2.67
C PHE A 30 4.53 12.66 -2.22
N MET A 31 3.20 12.71 -2.39
CA MET A 31 2.39 13.84 -1.94
C MET A 31 2.46 14.04 -0.42
N MET A 32 2.37 12.95 0.34
CA MET A 32 2.47 12.99 1.80
C MET A 32 3.89 13.34 2.26
N SER A 33 4.92 12.76 1.64
CA SER A 33 6.32 13.04 2.00
C SER A 33 6.74 14.47 1.69
N LEU A 34 6.34 15.00 0.52
CA LEU A 34 6.60 16.39 0.15
C LEU A 34 5.84 17.37 1.04
N GLY A 35 4.57 17.07 1.37
CA GLY A 35 3.78 17.86 2.31
C GLY A 35 4.40 17.88 3.71
N ALA A 36 4.85 16.72 4.20
CA ALA A 36 5.53 16.62 5.49
C ALA A 36 6.87 17.38 5.50
N LEU A 37 7.68 17.24 4.44
CA LEU A 37 8.98 17.91 4.33
C LEU A 37 8.82 19.43 4.25
N THR A 38 7.88 19.93 3.44
CA THR A 38 7.59 21.37 3.36
C THR A 38 7.07 21.91 4.68
N GLY A 39 6.19 21.17 5.38
CA GLY A 39 5.74 21.53 6.73
C GLY A 39 6.91 21.60 7.73
N ALA A 40 7.75 20.57 7.77
CA ALA A 40 8.88 20.48 8.68
C ALA A 40 9.94 21.57 8.43
N LEU A 41 10.30 21.82 7.16
CA LEU A 41 11.23 22.88 6.79
C LEU A 41 10.68 24.26 7.14
N SER A 42 9.37 24.47 6.99
CA SER A 42 8.72 25.71 7.39
C SER A 42 8.83 25.95 8.90
N MET A 43 8.68 24.89 9.71
CA MET A 43 8.86 24.98 11.17
C MET A 43 10.31 25.26 11.57
N LEU A 44 11.29 24.68 10.86
CA LEU A 44 12.71 24.77 11.18
C LEU A 44 13.33 26.14 10.82
N ARG A 45 12.72 26.87 9.87
CA ARG A 45 13.21 28.16 9.37
C ARG A 45 12.73 29.38 10.16
N LEU A 46 11.89 29.20 11.18
CA LEU A 46 11.21 30.29 11.89
C LEU A 46 11.75 30.52 13.31
N GLY A 47 12.11 31.77 13.61
CA GLY A 47 12.17 32.28 14.99
C GLY A 47 10.76 32.54 15.53
N PHE A 48 10.59 32.53 16.87
CA PHE A 48 9.30 32.54 17.58
C PHE A 48 8.30 33.63 17.15
N ALA A 49 8.77 34.75 16.59
CA ALA A 49 7.95 35.89 16.18
C ALA A 49 7.33 35.77 14.78
N ASP A 50 7.88 34.95 13.88
CA ASP A 50 7.44 34.83 12.48
C ASP A 50 6.57 33.59 12.22
N LEU A 51 6.35 32.79 13.28
CA LEU A 51 5.56 31.56 13.29
C LEU A 51 4.12 31.79 12.78
N MET A 52 3.49 32.91 13.15
CA MET A 52 2.08 33.17 12.85
C MET A 52 1.81 33.54 11.38
N SER A 53 2.78 34.12 10.66
CA SER A 53 2.63 34.56 9.26
C SER A 53 2.85 33.40 8.27
N HIS A 54 3.82 32.52 8.54
CA HIS A 54 4.17 31.37 7.69
C HIS A 54 3.28 30.15 7.93
N LEU A 55 2.60 30.08 9.07
CA LEU A 55 1.52 29.13 9.37
C LEU A 55 0.27 29.32 8.49
N PHE A 56 0.20 30.31 7.59
CA PHE A 56 -1.01 30.54 6.77
C PHE A 56 -0.87 30.17 5.29
N VAL A 57 0.31 30.27 4.65
CA VAL A 57 0.44 30.03 3.20
C VAL A 57 1.20 28.74 2.88
N GLY A 58 2.33 28.47 3.55
CA GLY A 58 3.10 27.22 3.36
C GLY A 58 2.42 26.00 3.99
N SER A 59 1.75 26.20 5.12
CA SER A 59 0.97 25.18 5.82
C SER A 59 -0.26 24.71 5.03
N PHE A 60 -0.92 25.61 4.29
CA PHE A 60 -2.15 25.30 3.59
C PHE A 60 -1.90 24.40 2.38
N ALA A 61 -0.86 24.71 1.59
CA ALA A 61 -0.43 23.85 0.48
C ALA A 61 0.05 22.48 0.97
N ALA A 62 0.82 22.43 2.05
CA ALA A 62 1.25 21.19 2.67
C ALA A 62 0.06 20.37 3.21
N ALA A 63 -0.90 21.01 3.87
CA ALA A 63 -2.11 20.38 4.39
C ALA A 63 -2.97 19.81 3.25
N ILE A 64 -3.15 20.54 2.15
CA ILE A 64 -3.85 20.04 0.96
C ILE A 64 -3.12 18.84 0.38
N ALA A 65 -1.80 18.92 0.19
CA ALA A 65 -1.01 17.81 -0.37
C ALA A 65 -1.12 16.54 0.49
N MET A 66 -1.05 16.69 1.82
CA MET A 66 -1.24 15.59 2.76
C MET A 66 -2.67 15.02 2.71
N LEU A 67 -3.69 15.88 2.61
CA LEU A 67 -5.09 15.45 2.52
C LEU A 67 -5.36 14.68 1.23
N VAL A 68 -4.90 15.20 0.09
CA VAL A 68 -5.02 14.50 -1.20
C VAL A 68 -4.26 13.18 -1.18
N GLY A 69 -3.03 13.16 -0.65
CA GLY A 69 -2.25 11.93 -0.47
C GLY A 69 -2.97 10.89 0.40
N ALA A 70 -3.60 11.32 1.49
CA ALA A 70 -4.38 10.44 2.35
C ALA A 70 -5.61 9.85 1.63
N VAL A 71 -6.35 10.67 0.86
CA VAL A 71 -7.49 10.21 0.05
C VAL A 71 -7.03 9.20 -1.02
N ILE A 72 -5.94 9.47 -1.73
CA ILE A 72 -5.38 8.53 -2.72
C ILE A 72 -4.97 7.23 -2.04
N THR A 73 -4.32 7.29 -0.88
CA THR A 73 -3.94 6.13 -0.08
C THR A 73 -5.16 5.29 0.28
N PHE A 74 -6.23 5.94 0.77
CA PHE A 74 -7.48 5.29 1.11
C PHE A 74 -8.09 4.56 -0.10
N ILE A 75 -8.16 5.24 -1.24
CA ILE A 75 -8.64 4.65 -2.49
C ILE A 75 -7.76 3.46 -2.88
N ALA A 76 -6.45 3.63 -2.92
CA ALA A 76 -5.51 2.58 -3.32
C ALA A 76 -5.66 1.29 -2.49
N PHE A 77 -5.79 1.43 -1.17
CA PHE A 77 -5.99 0.28 -0.30
C PHE A 77 -7.35 -0.38 -0.52
N TYR A 78 -8.43 0.39 -0.56
CA TYR A 78 -9.79 -0.17 -0.54
C TYR A 78 -10.25 -0.69 -1.91
N SER A 79 -9.96 0.03 -3.00
CA SER A 79 -10.45 -0.32 -4.33
C SER A 79 -9.51 -1.23 -5.12
N TYR A 80 -8.23 -1.27 -4.76
CA TYR A 80 -7.23 -2.04 -5.52
C TYR A 80 -6.46 -3.06 -4.67
N LEU A 81 -5.81 -2.65 -3.57
CA LEU A 81 -4.93 -3.56 -2.83
C LEU A 81 -5.69 -4.68 -2.13
N ARG A 82 -6.73 -4.33 -1.36
CA ARG A 82 -7.59 -5.27 -0.65
C ARG A 82 -8.23 -6.31 -1.59
N PRO A 83 -8.96 -5.92 -2.65
CA PRO A 83 -9.53 -6.90 -3.56
C PRO A 83 -8.45 -7.71 -4.29
N GLY A 84 -7.32 -7.10 -4.66
CA GLY A 84 -6.19 -7.83 -5.23
C GLY A 84 -5.64 -8.91 -4.31
N ALA A 85 -5.42 -8.59 -3.02
CA ALA A 85 -4.94 -9.56 -2.03
C ALA A 85 -5.97 -10.68 -1.77
N LEU A 86 -7.27 -10.37 -1.74
CA LEU A 86 -8.34 -11.37 -1.60
C LEU A 86 -8.40 -12.31 -2.82
N MET A 87 -8.25 -11.78 -4.03
CA MET A 87 -8.19 -12.60 -5.26
C MET A 87 -6.95 -13.51 -5.27
N LEU A 88 -5.80 -13.02 -4.79
CA LEU A 88 -4.62 -13.87 -4.61
C LEU A 88 -4.87 -15.01 -3.62
N ARG A 89 -5.56 -14.74 -2.50
CA ARG A 89 -5.94 -15.77 -1.52
C ARG A 89 -6.84 -16.84 -2.13
N GLU A 90 -7.76 -16.45 -3.00
CA GLU A 90 -8.64 -17.41 -3.69
C GLU A 90 -7.89 -18.26 -4.72
N ALA A 91 -6.83 -17.70 -5.32
CA ALA A 91 -5.99 -18.42 -6.28
C ALA A 91 -4.99 -19.36 -5.59
N ASP A 92 -4.39 -18.95 -4.48
CA ASP A 92 -3.43 -19.74 -3.70
C ASP A 92 -3.55 -19.42 -2.19
N GLN A 93 -3.68 -20.48 -1.37
CA GLN A 93 -3.80 -20.39 0.08
C GLN A 93 -2.59 -19.72 0.75
N ARG A 94 -1.41 -19.71 0.11
CA ARG A 94 -0.21 -19.01 0.60
C ARG A 94 -0.48 -17.55 0.91
N TYR A 95 -1.35 -16.89 0.16
CA TYR A 95 -1.67 -15.48 0.35
C TYR A 95 -2.73 -15.20 1.43
N SER A 96 -3.29 -16.24 2.06
CA SER A 96 -4.38 -16.09 3.04
C SER A 96 -4.01 -15.23 4.25
N THR A 97 -2.84 -15.43 4.83
CA THR A 97 -2.35 -14.65 5.97
C THR A 97 -2.20 -13.17 5.61
N ALA A 98 -1.52 -12.87 4.49
CA ALA A 98 -1.32 -11.52 4.00
C ALA A 98 -2.66 -10.81 3.72
N ALA A 99 -3.57 -11.49 3.01
CA ALA A 99 -4.87 -10.94 2.67
C ALA A 99 -5.72 -10.63 3.91
N THR A 100 -5.75 -11.52 4.89
CA THR A 100 -6.49 -11.32 6.15
C THR A 100 -5.91 -10.16 6.97
N LEU A 101 -4.58 -10.04 7.05
CA LEU A 101 -3.91 -8.94 7.75
C LEU A 101 -4.18 -7.59 7.06
N ILE A 102 -4.10 -7.53 5.73
CA ILE A 102 -4.44 -6.33 4.96
C ILE A 102 -5.91 -5.96 5.16
N ASP A 103 -6.81 -6.95 5.08
CA ASP A 103 -8.25 -6.75 5.23
C ASP A 103 -8.59 -6.20 6.62
N ILE A 104 -8.24 -6.92 7.69
CA ILE A 104 -8.57 -6.51 9.06
C ILE A 104 -7.82 -5.24 9.45
N GLY A 105 -6.51 -5.17 9.16
CA GLY A 105 -5.65 -4.09 9.59
C GLY A 105 -6.03 -2.75 8.96
N TYR A 106 -6.12 -2.68 7.64
CA TYR A 106 -6.47 -1.42 6.97
C TYR A 106 -7.95 -1.07 7.12
N PHE A 107 -8.86 -2.05 7.07
CA PHE A 107 -10.30 -1.76 7.18
C PHE A 107 -10.66 -1.18 8.54
N TRP A 108 -10.34 -1.89 9.62
CA TRP A 108 -10.68 -1.43 10.96
C TRP A 108 -9.78 -0.28 11.42
N GLY A 109 -8.50 -0.29 11.03
CA GLY A 109 -7.57 0.79 11.36
C GLY A 109 -8.00 2.14 10.79
N LEU A 110 -8.42 2.19 9.52
CA LEU A 110 -8.90 3.43 8.89
C LEU A 110 -10.23 3.90 9.49
N ILE A 111 -11.18 2.99 9.74
CA ILE A 111 -12.47 3.33 10.36
C ILE A 111 -12.24 3.96 11.75
N LEU A 112 -11.39 3.34 12.57
CA LEU A 112 -11.07 3.85 13.89
C LEU A 112 -10.37 5.21 13.85
N LEU A 113 -9.53 5.44 12.83
CA LEU A 113 -8.90 6.74 12.62
C LEU A 113 -9.92 7.83 12.28
N ILE A 114 -10.83 7.53 11.35
CA ILE A 114 -11.89 8.47 10.92
C ILE A 114 -12.80 8.82 12.09
N ILE A 115 -13.18 7.84 12.91
CA ILE A 115 -14.04 8.05 14.09
C ILE A 115 -13.26 8.70 15.24
N GLY A 116 -11.98 8.36 15.39
CA GLY A 116 -11.12 8.83 16.47
C GLY A 116 -10.76 10.31 16.35
N ILE A 117 -10.58 10.84 15.14
CA ILE A 117 -10.21 12.25 14.90
C ILE A 117 -11.26 13.22 15.48
N PRO A 118 -12.57 13.13 15.17
CA PRO A 118 -13.58 13.99 15.78
C PRO A 118 -13.70 13.84 17.31
N LEU A 119 -13.38 12.64 17.84
CA LEU A 119 -13.47 12.32 19.26
C LEU A 119 -12.22 12.73 20.05
N LEU A 120 -11.20 13.32 19.43
CA LEU A 120 -9.92 13.71 20.08
C LEU A 120 -10.10 14.60 21.31
N LEU A 121 -11.18 15.39 21.37
CA LEU A 121 -11.49 16.26 22.51
C LEU A 121 -11.84 15.47 23.78
N ILE A 122 -12.09 14.17 23.65
CA ILE A 122 -12.45 13.25 24.74
C ILE A 122 -11.35 12.19 24.85
N VAL A 123 -11.02 11.74 26.07
CA VAL A 123 -10.01 10.69 26.33
C VAL A 123 -10.24 9.43 25.47
N ILE A 124 -11.50 9.12 25.18
CA ILE A 124 -11.91 7.99 24.32
C ILE A 124 -11.33 8.12 22.90
N GLY A 125 -11.26 9.32 22.33
CA GLY A 125 -10.70 9.53 20.99
C GLY A 125 -9.23 9.14 20.91
N VAL A 126 -8.44 9.48 21.92
CA VAL A 126 -7.01 9.12 21.98
C VAL A 126 -6.84 7.59 21.99
N VAL A 127 -7.65 6.87 22.77
CA VAL A 127 -7.62 5.40 22.82
C VAL A 127 -7.98 4.80 21.46
N LEU A 128 -9.03 5.30 20.80
CA LEU A 128 -9.43 4.85 19.46
C LEU A 128 -8.33 5.07 18.43
N LEU A 129 -7.64 6.22 18.48
CA LEU A 129 -6.52 6.50 17.58
C LEU A 129 -5.33 5.56 17.79
N ILE A 130 -5.01 5.23 19.05
CA ILE A 130 -3.96 4.27 19.37
C ILE A 130 -4.31 2.88 18.81
N ILE A 131 -5.54 2.41 19.05
CA ILE A 131 -6.00 1.12 18.53
C ILE A 131 -6.01 1.12 16.99
N GLY A 132 -6.49 2.20 16.37
CA GLY A 132 -6.49 2.38 14.92
C GLY A 132 -5.07 2.35 14.34
N ALA A 133 -4.11 3.03 14.97
CA ALA A 133 -2.71 3.02 14.57
C ALA A 133 -2.09 1.61 14.65
N ILE A 134 -2.39 0.86 15.72
CA ILE A 134 -1.94 -0.54 15.85
C ILE A 134 -2.53 -1.41 14.73
N LEU A 135 -3.82 -1.25 14.41
CA LEU A 135 -4.46 -1.96 13.30
C LEU A 135 -3.85 -1.62 11.93
N LEU A 136 -3.55 -0.34 11.68
CA LEU A 136 -2.83 0.05 10.46
C LEU A 136 -1.45 -0.60 10.38
N LEU A 137 -0.74 -0.72 11.50
CA LEU A 137 0.54 -1.39 11.56
C LEU A 137 0.41 -2.89 11.22
N ILE A 138 -0.65 -3.55 11.71
CA ILE A 138 -1.01 -4.92 11.32
C ILE A 138 -1.26 -5.00 9.80
N GLY A 139 -1.93 -4.01 9.21
CA GLY A 139 -2.12 -3.89 7.77
C GLY A 139 -0.80 -3.79 7.00
N LYS A 140 0.14 -2.95 7.49
CA LYS A 140 1.51 -2.85 6.93
C LYS A 140 2.25 -4.19 6.98
N ILE A 141 2.12 -4.95 8.07
CA ILE A 141 2.67 -6.32 8.17
C ILE A 141 2.08 -7.24 7.11
N GLY A 142 0.77 -7.14 6.84
CA GLY A 142 0.12 -7.89 5.76
C GLY A 142 0.75 -7.62 4.38
N VAL A 143 1.10 -6.35 4.09
CA VAL A 143 1.79 -5.97 2.84
C VAL A 143 3.22 -6.53 2.78
N ILE A 144 3.94 -6.56 3.90
CA ILE A 144 5.28 -7.15 3.98
C ILE A 144 5.21 -8.65 3.68
N ILE A 145 4.28 -9.37 4.32
CA ILE A 145 4.09 -10.80 4.08
C ILE A 145 3.65 -11.06 2.62
N LEU A 146 2.80 -10.18 2.07
CA LEU A 146 2.42 -10.26 0.66
C LEU A 146 3.65 -10.19 -0.26
N ALA A 147 4.58 -9.26 0.01
CA ALA A 147 5.81 -9.13 -0.76
C ALA A 147 6.68 -10.39 -0.68
N PHE A 148 6.86 -10.98 0.51
CA PHE A 148 7.64 -12.21 0.64
C PHE A 148 6.94 -13.42 0.00
N ASN A 149 5.62 -13.54 0.12
CA ASN A 149 4.86 -14.59 -0.55
C ASN A 149 4.97 -14.49 -2.07
N LEU A 150 4.92 -13.27 -2.62
CA LEU A 150 5.15 -13.00 -4.04
C LEU A 150 6.58 -13.35 -4.45
N HIS A 151 7.59 -13.02 -3.64
CA HIS A 151 8.97 -13.46 -3.87
C HIS A 151 9.06 -14.99 -3.97
N ASP A 152 8.44 -15.70 -3.03
CA ASP A 152 8.49 -17.16 -2.99
C ASP A 152 7.78 -17.82 -4.17
N ALA A 153 6.71 -17.21 -4.68
CA ALA A 153 5.95 -17.69 -5.83
C ALA A 153 6.64 -17.35 -7.17
N GLU A 154 7.06 -16.10 -7.33
CA GLU A 154 7.56 -15.55 -8.60
C GLU A 154 9.07 -15.63 -8.78
N LYS A 155 9.79 -16.03 -7.71
CA LYS A 155 11.26 -16.09 -7.62
C LYS A 155 11.95 -14.81 -8.09
N ASN A 156 11.32 -13.66 -7.87
CA ASN A 156 11.83 -12.35 -8.25
C ASN A 156 12.35 -11.61 -7.00
N THR A 157 13.66 -11.31 -6.99
CA THR A 157 14.34 -10.63 -5.87
C THR A 157 13.80 -9.23 -5.59
N LEU A 158 13.19 -8.55 -6.59
CA LEU A 158 12.61 -7.23 -6.38
C LEU A 158 11.50 -7.24 -5.31
N TYR A 159 10.72 -8.32 -5.21
CA TYR A 159 9.73 -8.48 -4.15
C TYR A 159 10.35 -8.62 -2.76
N LEU A 160 11.47 -9.33 -2.66
CA LEU A 160 12.22 -9.47 -1.40
C LEU A 160 12.75 -8.11 -0.95
N VAL A 161 13.37 -7.36 -1.86
CA VAL A 161 13.91 -6.03 -1.55
C VAL A 161 12.78 -5.05 -1.19
N ALA A 162 11.65 -5.10 -1.90
CA ALA A 162 10.46 -4.33 -1.54
C ALA A 162 9.96 -4.68 -0.13
N GLY A 163 9.87 -5.97 0.22
CA GLY A 163 9.48 -6.43 1.56
C GLY A 163 10.40 -5.90 2.67
N ILE A 164 11.72 -5.94 2.46
CA ILE A 164 12.70 -5.38 3.41
C ILE A 164 12.53 -3.86 3.54
N LEU A 165 12.36 -3.14 2.43
CA LEU A 165 12.13 -1.70 2.45
C LEU A 165 10.82 -1.33 3.14
N PHE A 166 9.76 -2.15 3.04
CA PHE A 166 8.54 -1.94 3.82
C PHE A 166 8.78 -2.10 5.32
N ILE A 167 9.61 -3.06 5.76
CA ILE A 167 9.99 -3.20 7.18
C ILE A 167 10.71 -1.95 7.67
N ILE A 168 11.72 -1.49 6.93
CA ILE A 168 12.45 -0.26 7.29
C ILE A 168 11.52 0.96 7.22
N GLY A 169 10.61 0.96 6.24
CA GLY A 169 9.57 1.98 6.02
C GLY A 169 8.60 2.16 7.19
N ILE A 170 8.47 1.17 8.09
CA ILE A 170 7.72 1.34 9.34
C ILE A 170 8.35 2.43 10.22
N PHE A 171 9.68 2.49 10.26
CA PHE A 171 10.42 3.46 11.07
C PHE A 171 10.81 4.71 10.27
N VAL A 172 11.02 4.56 8.97
CA VAL A 172 11.46 5.62 8.06
C VAL A 172 10.46 5.73 6.91
N GLU A 173 9.37 6.47 7.14
CA GLU A 173 8.25 6.56 6.19
C GLU A 173 8.66 7.06 4.78
N LEU A 174 9.77 7.81 4.67
CA LEU A 174 10.35 8.25 3.40
C LEU A 174 10.79 7.10 2.48
N LEU A 175 11.00 5.89 3.02
CA LEU A 175 11.37 4.71 2.23
C LEU A 175 10.15 3.95 1.69
N THR A 176 8.96 4.16 2.26
CA THR A 176 7.72 3.49 1.84
C THR A 176 7.41 3.70 0.34
N PRO A 177 7.53 4.91 -0.24
CA PRO A 177 7.31 5.10 -1.67
C PRO A 177 8.29 4.30 -2.55
N ILE A 178 9.55 4.18 -2.11
CA ILE A 178 10.58 3.42 -2.82
C ILE A 178 10.25 1.92 -2.82
N ALA A 179 9.77 1.39 -1.69
CA ALA A 179 9.28 0.01 -1.60
C ALA A 179 8.14 -0.25 -2.59
N TRP A 180 7.18 0.69 -2.70
CA TRP A 180 6.08 0.60 -3.68
C TRP A 180 6.55 0.68 -5.13
N ILE A 181 7.59 1.47 -5.45
CA ILE A 181 8.19 1.50 -6.79
C ILE A 181 8.73 0.12 -7.17
N LEU A 182 9.50 -0.52 -6.27
CA LEU A 182 10.05 -1.85 -6.54
C LEU A 182 8.95 -2.90 -6.69
N MET A 183 7.93 -2.84 -5.82
CA MET A 183 6.75 -3.69 -5.92
C MET A 183 6.04 -3.52 -7.26
N TYR A 184 5.84 -2.27 -7.72
CA TYR A 184 5.21 -1.96 -9.01
C TYR A 184 5.98 -2.56 -10.19
N ILE A 185 7.30 -2.42 -10.21
CA ILE A 185 8.16 -2.96 -11.27
C ILE A 185 8.13 -4.50 -11.26
N ALA A 186 8.23 -5.11 -10.08
CA ALA A 186 8.19 -6.56 -9.92
C ALA A 186 6.87 -7.16 -10.44
N LEU A 187 5.74 -6.53 -10.10
CA LEU A 187 4.41 -6.91 -10.56
C LEU A 187 4.28 -6.80 -12.09
N GLY A 188 4.88 -5.78 -12.70
CA GLY A 188 4.92 -5.65 -14.15
C GLY A 188 5.54 -6.89 -14.82
N GLY A 189 6.68 -7.35 -14.32
CA GLY A 189 7.34 -8.56 -14.83
C GLY A 189 6.53 -9.84 -14.58
N SER A 190 5.89 -9.98 -13.42
CA SER A 190 5.04 -11.14 -13.11
C SER A 190 3.81 -11.23 -14.01
N ILE A 191 3.15 -10.10 -14.28
CA ILE A 191 1.99 -10.03 -15.18
C ILE A 191 2.38 -10.46 -16.59
N GLU A 192 3.49 -9.94 -17.12
CA GLU A 192 3.95 -10.28 -18.48
C GLU A 192 4.21 -11.78 -18.64
N ARG A 193 4.86 -12.42 -17.66
CA ARG A 193 5.09 -13.87 -17.67
C ARG A 193 3.79 -14.66 -17.65
N HIS A 194 2.81 -14.22 -16.87
CA HIS A 194 1.50 -14.87 -16.81
C HIS A 194 0.74 -14.72 -18.13
N THR A 195 0.78 -13.55 -18.76
CA THR A 195 0.18 -13.32 -20.09
C THR A 195 0.84 -14.20 -21.17
N GLN A 196 2.17 -14.32 -21.17
CA GLN A 196 2.90 -15.17 -22.11
C GLN A 196 2.57 -16.66 -21.93
N SER A 197 2.41 -17.12 -20.68
CA SER A 197 2.02 -18.51 -20.40
C SER A 197 0.62 -18.86 -20.94
N MET A 198 -0.29 -17.89 -21.00
CA MET A 198 -1.63 -18.09 -21.56
C MET A 198 -1.60 -18.15 -23.10
N SER A 199 -0.79 -17.31 -23.75
CA SER A 199 -0.68 -17.27 -25.22
C SER A 199 0.16 -18.41 -25.79
N ALA A 200 1.07 -18.99 -25.00
CA ALA A 200 1.91 -20.12 -25.36
C ALA A 200 1.23 -21.49 -25.19
N SER A 201 -0.10 -21.54 -25.06
CA SER A 201 -0.90 -22.78 -25.18
C SER A 201 -1.51 -22.91 -26.59
N PRO A 202 -0.73 -23.16 -27.67
CA PRO A 202 -1.29 -23.52 -28.95
C PRO A 202 -1.91 -24.91 -28.84
N GLN A 203 -3.16 -24.96 -29.29
CA GLN A 203 -3.97 -26.11 -29.64
C GLN A 203 -3.18 -27.43 -29.69
N VAL A 204 -3.54 -28.37 -28.80
CA VAL A 204 -3.27 -29.79 -29.02
C VAL A 204 -3.83 -30.09 -30.41
N SER A 205 -2.92 -30.28 -31.36
CA SER A 205 -3.24 -30.68 -32.71
C SER A 205 -4.11 -31.93 -32.62
N MET A 206 -5.39 -31.80 -32.97
CA MET A 206 -6.17 -32.95 -33.37
C MET A 206 -5.56 -33.43 -34.69
N VAL A 207 -4.62 -34.37 -34.58
CA VAL A 207 -4.18 -35.26 -35.66
C VAL A 207 -4.36 -36.67 -35.15
#